data_AF-A0A0P0W9W8-F1
#
_entry.id   AF-A0A0P0W9W8-F1
#
_cell.length_a   1.000
_cell.length_b   1.000
_cell.length_c   1.000
_cell.angle_alpha   90.00
_cell.angle_beta   90.00
_cell.angle_gamma   90.00
#
_symmetry.space_group_name_H-M   'P 1'
#
loop_
_entity.id
_entity.type
_entity.pdbx_description
1 polymer ?
#
loop_
_entity_poly.entity_id
_entity_poly.type
_entity_poly.pdbx_seq_one_letter_code
_entity_poly.pdbx_strand_id
1 'polypeptide(L)'
;FFQLPKSQLYFQSLGWFLIVYFFVLQNNMIIEEVNKGLNPGTIVLLVVATLLILFFVGNYALYMYAQKTLPPRKKKPVSKKKLKREKLKQGVSAPGE
;
A
#
# COMPACT_ATOMS: atom_id res chain seq x y z
N PHE A 1 12.08 6.40 -32.30
CA PHE A 1 12.75 6.48 -30.99
C PHE A 1 12.33 7.79 -30.34
N PHE A 2 11.51 7.74 -29.28
CA PHE A 2 11.00 8.95 -28.63
C PHE A 2 12.16 9.61 -27.84
N GLN A 3 12.62 10.77 -28.30
CA GLN A 3 13.66 11.54 -27.61
C GLN A 3 13.02 12.16 -26.36
N LEU A 4 13.29 11.60 -25.18
CA LEU A 4 12.86 12.18 -23.90
C LEU A 4 13.55 13.54 -23.66
N PRO A 5 12.86 14.55 -23.11
CA PRO A 5 13.41 15.87 -22.89
C PRO A 5 14.60 15.81 -21.93
N LYS A 6 15.66 16.59 -22.20
CA LYS A 6 16.92 16.56 -21.42
C LYS A 6 16.70 16.71 -19.91
N SER A 7 15.70 17.49 -19.48
CA SER A 7 15.32 17.64 -18.08
C SER A 7 14.89 16.34 -17.40
N GLN A 8 14.18 15.47 -18.11
CA GLN A 8 13.80 14.14 -17.60
C GLN A 8 15.03 13.22 -17.52
N LEU A 9 15.97 13.36 -18.46
CA LEU A 9 17.21 12.60 -18.44
C LEU A 9 18.10 12.97 -17.24
N TYR A 10 18.20 14.26 -16.89
CA TYR A 10 18.91 14.70 -15.70
C TYR A 10 18.25 14.18 -14.41
N PHE A 11 16.92 14.19 -14.34
CA PHE A 11 16.19 13.66 -13.20
C PHE A 11 16.40 12.14 -13.05
N GLN A 12 16.37 11.39 -14.15
CA GLN A 12 16.67 9.96 -14.11
C GLN A 12 18.15 9.67 -13.79
N SER A 13 19.08 10.46 -14.33
CA SER A 13 20.51 10.30 -14.08
C SER A 13 20.89 10.65 -12.63
N LEU A 14 20.37 11.76 -12.10
CA LEU A 14 20.59 12.14 -10.69
C LEU A 14 19.87 11.18 -9.75
N GLY A 15 18.67 10.73 -10.10
CA GLY A 15 17.97 9.68 -9.35
C GLY A 15 18.78 8.40 -9.30
N TRP A 16 19.35 7.97 -10.43
CA TRP A 16 20.21 6.79 -10.48
C TRP A 16 21.49 6.97 -9.67
N PHE A 17 22.13 8.14 -9.74
CA PHE A 17 23.32 8.45 -8.97
C PHE A 17 23.04 8.45 -7.46
N LEU A 18 21.90 9.02 -7.04
CA LEU A 18 21.47 9.00 -5.63
C LEU A 18 21.15 7.57 -5.16
N ILE A 19 20.50 6.75 -5.99
CA ILE A 19 20.23 5.34 -5.68
C ILE A 19 21.53 4.56 -5.52
N VAL A 20 22.48 4.73 -6.44
CA VAL A 20 23.79 4.08 -6.37
C VAL A 20 24.56 4.54 -5.14
N TYR A 21 24.61 5.85 -4.87
CA TYR A 21 25.30 6.41 -3.71
C TYR A 21 24.69 5.91 -2.40
N PHE A 22 23.36 5.87 -2.32
CA PHE A 22 22.65 5.31 -1.18
C PHE A 22 22.99 3.84 -0.96
N PHE A 23 23.00 3.03 -2.03
CA PHE A 23 23.34 1.62 -1.94
C PHE A 23 24.80 1.42 -1.47
N VAL A 24 25.75 2.18 -2.01
CA VAL A 24 27.16 2.15 -1.57
C VAL A 24 27.29 2.48 -0.08
N LEU A 25 26.60 3.52 0.41
CA LEU A 25 26.58 3.87 1.83
C LEU A 25 26.03 2.74 2.71
N GLN A 26 24.94 2.09 2.29
CA GLN A 26 24.36 0.96 3.03
C GLN A 26 25.31 -0.23 3.08
N ASN A 27 26.00 -0.56 1.99
CA ASN A 27 26.95 -1.68 1.96
C ASN A 27 28.10 -1.46 2.94
N ASN A 28 28.66 -0.25 3.00
CA ASN A 28 29.70 0.06 3.98
C ASN A 28 29.22 -0.14 5.43
N MET A 29 28.00 0.29 5.76
CA MET A 29 27.44 0.07 7.11
C MET A 29 27.18 -1.41 7.42
N ILE A 30 26.71 -2.20 6.44
CA ILE A 30 26.48 -3.64 6.62
C ILE A 30 27.80 -4.37 6.89
N ILE A 31 28.89 -4.00 6.20
CA ILE A 31 30.22 -4.60 6.41
C ILE A 31 30.73 -4.33 7.84
N GLU A 32 30.54 -3.11 8.36
CA GLU A 32 30.88 -2.77 9.74
C GLU A 32 30.08 -3.60 10.76
N GLU A 33 28.78 -3.80 10.53
CA GLU A 33 27.91 -4.63 11.39
C GLU A 33 28.28 -6.11 11.34
N VAL A 34 28.69 -6.64 10.17
CA VAL A 34 29.21 -8.01 10.04
C VAL A 34 30.52 -8.16 10.82
N ASN A 35 31.41 -7.16 10.77
CA ASN A 35 32.66 -7.15 11.54
C ASN A 35 32.43 -7.10 13.06
N LYS A 36 31.27 -6.60 13.52
CA LYS A 36 30.83 -6.67 14.93
C LYS A 36 30.35 -8.06 15.35
N GLY A 37 30.38 -9.06 14.46
CA GLY A 37 30.06 -10.46 14.77
C GLY A 37 28.61 -10.86 14.52
N LEU A 38 27.82 -10.05 13.81
CA LEU A 38 26.47 -10.44 13.40
C LEU A 38 26.51 -11.47 12.26
N ASN A 39 25.78 -12.57 12.42
CA ASN A 39 25.64 -13.58 11.38
C ASN A 39 24.91 -12.97 10.16
N PRO A 40 25.44 -13.13 8.92
CA PRO A 40 24.78 -12.64 7.72
C PRO A 40 23.34 -13.13 7.57
N GLY A 41 23.01 -14.35 8.05
CA GLY A 41 21.64 -14.86 8.05
C GLY A 41 20.69 -14.01 8.91
N THR A 42 21.16 -13.49 10.05
CA THR A 42 20.38 -12.60 10.91
C THR A 42 20.13 -11.24 10.25
N ILE A 43 21.14 -10.69 9.56
CA ILE A 43 21.00 -9.44 8.83
C ILE A 43 19.96 -9.58 7.72
N VAL A 44 20.02 -10.66 6.95
CA VAL A 44 19.02 -10.96 5.91
C VAL A 44 17.62 -11.09 6.51
N LEU A 45 17.49 -11.78 7.65
CA LEU A 45 16.21 -11.92 8.34
C LEU A 45 15.62 -10.56 8.74
N LEU A 46 16.45 -9.67 9.30
CA LEU A 46 16.03 -8.31 9.67
C LEU A 46 15.61 -7.50 8.44
N VAL A 47 16.41 -7.50 7.37
CA VAL A 47 16.11 -6.77 6.14
C VAL A 47 14.77 -7.22 5.55
N VAL A 48 14.55 -8.53 5.43
CA VAL A 48 13.30 -9.09 4.88
C VAL A 48 12.11 -8.80 5.81
N ALA A 49 12.28 -8.98 7.12
CA ALA A 49 11.22 -8.70 8.09
C ALA A 49 10.79 -7.22 8.04
N THR A 50 11.74 -6.28 8.03
CA THR A 50 11.45 -4.86 7.94
C THR A 50 10.77 -4.50 6.62
N LEU A 51 11.22 -5.09 5.51
CA LEU A 51 10.64 -4.84 4.18
C LEU A 51 9.17 -5.31 4.14
N LEU A 52 8.89 -6.51 4.66
CA LEU A 52 7.52 -7.05 4.73
C LEU A 52 6.62 -6.19 5.63
N ILE A 53 7.11 -5.79 6.81
CA ILE A 53 6.35 -4.95 7.74
C ILE A 53 6.03 -3.60 7.07
N LEU A 54 7.01 -2.93 6.48
CA LEU A 54 6.81 -1.64 5.82
C LEU A 54 5.82 -1.76 4.65
N PHE A 55 5.93 -2.84 3.87
CA PHE A 55 5.03 -3.10 2.75
C PHE A 55 3.59 -3.32 3.21
N PHE A 56 3.37 -4.13 4.26
CA PHE A 56 2.03 -4.38 4.79
C PHE A 56 1.45 -3.15 5.47
N VAL A 57 2.22 -2.46 6.32
CA VAL A 57 1.75 -1.25 7.01
C VAL A 57 1.44 -0.14 6.02
N GLY A 58 2.31 0.12 5.05
CA GLY A 58 2.09 1.12 4.02
C GLY A 58 0.84 0.82 3.18
N ASN A 59 0.67 -0.42 2.72
CA ASN A 59 -0.52 -0.83 1.97
C ASN A 59 -1.79 -0.82 2.81
N TYR A 60 -1.71 -1.25 4.07
CA TYR A 60 -2.87 -1.26 4.96
C TYR A 60 -3.33 0.16 5.31
N ALA A 61 -2.39 1.06 5.60
CA ALA A 61 -2.68 2.47 5.81
C ALA A 61 -3.31 3.10 4.56
N LEU A 62 -2.78 2.78 3.37
CA LEU A 62 -3.34 3.26 2.11
C LEU A 62 -4.74 2.70 1.86
N TYR A 63 -4.98 1.43 2.15
CA TYR A 63 -6.29 0.78 2.07
C TYR A 63 -7.31 1.44 3.02
N MET A 64 -6.90 1.72 4.26
CA MET A 64 -7.73 2.42 5.24
C MET A 64 -8.00 3.87 4.83
N TYR A 65 -7.01 4.57 4.28
CA TYR A 65 -7.19 5.92 3.77
C TYR A 65 -8.17 5.95 2.60
N ALA A 66 -7.99 5.05 1.63
CA ALA A 66 -8.90 4.90 0.49
C ALA A 66 -10.33 4.60 0.96
N GLN A 67 -10.54 3.71 1.93
CA GLN A 67 -11.89 3.46 2.45
C GLN A 67 -12.56 4.68 3.09
N LYS A 68 -11.79 5.60 3.68
CA LYS A 68 -12.30 6.84 4.28
C LYS A 68 -12.61 7.91 3.23
N THR A 69 -11.87 7.94 2.12
CA THR A 69 -12.05 8.92 1.03
C THR A 69 -12.96 8.42 -0.09
N LEU A 70 -13.12 7.09 -0.21
CA LEU A 70 -14.05 6.48 -1.15
C LEU A 70 -15.48 6.74 -0.66
N PRO A 71 -16.37 7.27 -1.51
CA PRO A 71 -17.77 7.44 -1.15
C PRO A 71 -18.33 6.08 -0.72
N PRO A 72 -19.15 6.02 0.35
CA PRO A 72 -19.70 4.78 0.87
C PRO A 72 -20.28 4.01 -0.30
N ARG A 73 -19.78 2.78 -0.54
CA ARG A 73 -20.21 1.94 -1.67
C ARG A 73 -21.72 1.97 -1.69
N LYS A 74 -22.31 2.75 -2.61
CA LYS A 74 -23.75 2.85 -2.74
C LYS A 74 -24.20 1.43 -3.04
N LYS A 75 -24.73 0.73 -2.04
CA LYS A 75 -25.44 -0.54 -2.26
C LYS A 75 -26.35 -0.24 -3.42
N LYS A 76 -26.19 -0.96 -4.55
CA LYS A 76 -26.92 -0.71 -5.79
C LYS A 76 -28.35 -0.37 -5.38
N PRO A 77 -28.86 0.84 -5.71
CA PRO A 77 -30.13 1.30 -5.17
C PRO A 77 -31.14 0.21 -5.44
N VAL A 78 -31.57 -0.45 -4.37
CA VAL A 78 -32.50 -1.55 -4.48
C VAL A 78 -33.77 -0.86 -4.93
N SER A 79 -34.14 -1.06 -6.20
CA SER A 79 -35.34 -0.48 -6.80
C SER A 79 -36.47 -0.53 -5.78
N LYS A 80 -37.24 0.56 -5.64
CA LYS A 80 -38.35 0.62 -4.67
C LYS A 80 -39.28 -0.60 -4.76
N LYS A 81 -39.38 -1.22 -5.95
CA LYS A 81 -40.08 -2.49 -6.19
C LYS A 81 -39.46 -3.67 -5.41
N LYS A 82 -38.14 -3.80 -5.39
CA LYS A 82 -37.42 -4.85 -4.66
C LYS A 82 -37.43 -4.61 -3.14
N LEU A 83 -37.36 -3.35 -2.67
CA LEU A 83 -37.55 -3.02 -1.25
C LEU A 83 -38.97 -3.34 -0.76
N LYS A 84 -40.00 -2.99 -1.55
CA LYS A 84 -41.39 -3.31 -1.20
C LYS A 84 -41.64 -4.83 -1.22
N ARG A 85 -41.03 -5.56 -2.17
CA ARG A 85 -41.10 -7.03 -2.24
C ARG A 85 -40.44 -7.71 -1.04
N GLU A 86 -39.30 -7.22 -0.57
CA GLU A 86 -38.64 -7.73 0.63
C GLU A 86 -39.45 -7.41 1.90
N LYS A 87 -39.99 -6.18 2.03
CA LYS A 87 -40.88 -5.80 3.14
C LYS A 87 -42.19 -6.60 3.19
N LEU A 88 -42.77 -6.92 2.04
CA LEU A 88 -43.96 -7.77 1.93
C LEU A 88 -43.66 -9.23 2.30
N LYS A 89 -42.45 -9.72 1.98
CA LYS A 89 -41.99 -11.06 2.41
C LYS A 89 -41.67 -11.12 3.90
N GLN A 90 -41.23 -10.01 4.49
CA GLN A 90 -40.92 -9.90 5.92
C GLN A 90 -42.17 -9.73 6.80
N GLY A 91 -43.38 -9.64 6.23
CA GLY A 91 -44.62 -9.64 7.00
C GLY A 91 -44.65 -8.53 8.06
N VAL A 92 -44.31 -7.29 7.70
CA VAL A 92 -44.45 -6.17 8.62
C VAL A 92 -45.94 -5.87 8.79
N SER A 93 -46.51 -6.31 9.90
CA SER A 93 -47.83 -5.87 10.37
C SER A 93 -47.84 -4.35 10.44
N ALA A 94 -48.91 -3.73 9.96
CA ALA A 94 -49.07 -2.29 10.00
C ALA A 94 -48.98 -1.80 11.47
N PRO A 95 -48.33 -0.66 11.75
CA PRO A 95 -48.35 -0.08 13.08
C PRO A 95 -49.74 0.53 13.30
N GLY A 96 -50.65 -0.27 13.82
CA GLY A 96 -52.04 0.11 14.03
C GLY A 96 -52.99 -1.09 14.10
N GLU A 97 -52.77 -1.96 15.09
CA GLU A 97 -53.79 -2.75 15.79
C GLU A 97 -53.50 -2.66 17.30
#